data_AF-A0AA46I699-F1
#
_entry.id   AF-A0AA46I699-F1
#
_cell.length_a   1.000
_cell.length_b   1.000
_cell.length_c   1.000
_cell.angle_alpha   90.00
_cell.angle_beta   90.00
_cell.angle_gamma   90.00
#
_symmetry.space_group_name_H-M   'P 1'
#
loop_
_entity.id
_entity.type
_entity.pdbx_description
1 polymer ?
#
loop_
_entity_poly.entity_id
_entity_poly.type
_entity_poly.pdbx_seq_one_letter_code
_entity_poly.pdbx_strand_id
1 'polypeptide(L)'
;MKKIFITIFILISYNVYANFDLDISYGLANNAQLAGRDLSAGSYEINLEYLAQDYDFASVGAGISFFSIKDYSDYATFGSHPLYSIIPIYGIFKYTFIPDGTIEPYFKGKLGFGISIKDVNVNEGSVENGVYYSLGLGAKFYDYFLELSFAKNDGSFIYVDKNNESMAYNRVVFSIGYNLKFITTGEKTLYDKQKEYIAPKSTRNNYDSIETFDKDGNIIEKEGDIKRLEDFKIIN
;
A
#
# COMPACT_ATOMS: atom_id res chain seq x y z
N MET A 1 -23.10 -9.30 8.51
CA MET A 1 -21.77 -9.40 9.15
C MET A 1 -21.06 -10.73 8.86
N LYS A 2 -21.62 -11.91 9.17
CA LYS A 2 -20.91 -13.21 8.95
C LYS A 2 -20.38 -13.46 7.52
N LYS A 3 -21.09 -13.03 6.47
CA LYS A 3 -20.70 -13.28 5.08
C LYS A 3 -19.44 -12.52 4.63
N ILE A 4 -19.24 -11.28 5.09
CA ILE A 4 -18.07 -10.47 4.72
C ILE A 4 -16.79 -10.98 5.38
N PHE A 5 -16.85 -11.38 6.67
CA PHE A 5 -15.72 -12.01 7.35
C PHE A 5 -15.28 -13.30 6.66
N ILE A 6 -16.22 -14.11 6.19
CA ILE A 6 -15.91 -15.32 5.42
C ILE A 6 -15.24 -14.97 4.09
N THR A 7 -15.70 -13.95 3.37
CA THR A 7 -15.06 -13.51 2.12
C THR A 7 -13.64 -12.98 2.35
N ILE A 8 -13.42 -12.17 3.38
CA ILE A 8 -12.09 -11.66 3.76
C ILE A 8 -11.17 -12.82 4.17
N PHE A 9 -11.68 -13.77 4.98
CA PHE A 9 -10.92 -14.93 5.39
C PHE A 9 -10.55 -15.83 4.21
N ILE A 10 -11.47 -16.04 3.25
CA ILE A 10 -11.21 -16.80 2.02
C ILE A 10 -10.13 -16.11 1.17
N LEU A 11 -10.20 -14.79 0.99
CA LEU A 11 -9.19 -14.00 0.27
C LEU A 11 -7.81 -14.06 0.93
N ILE A 12 -7.74 -14.01 2.27
CA ILE A 12 -6.47 -14.16 3.01
C ILE A 12 -5.93 -15.58 2.87
N SER A 13 -6.78 -16.60 2.97
CA SER A 13 -6.38 -18.01 2.88
C SER A 13 -5.91 -18.45 1.50
N TYR A 14 -6.37 -17.79 0.43
CA TYR A 14 -5.91 -18.06 -0.94
C TYR A 14 -4.48 -17.56 -1.21
N ASN A 15 -3.97 -16.63 -0.38
CA ASN A 15 -2.71 -15.92 -0.60
C ASN A 15 -1.53 -16.45 0.23
N VAL A 16 -1.69 -17.56 0.96
CA VAL A 16 -0.60 -18.18 1.73
C VAL A 16 0.59 -18.61 0.85
N TYR A 17 0.39 -18.70 -0.47
CA TYR A 17 1.42 -19.05 -1.45
C TYR A 17 1.88 -17.87 -2.34
N ALA A 18 1.35 -16.67 -2.13
CA ALA A 18 1.74 -15.48 -2.90
C ALA A 18 2.93 -14.76 -2.24
N ASN A 19 3.72 -14.06 -3.05
CA ASN A 19 4.62 -13.04 -2.53
C ASN A 19 3.78 -11.94 -1.90
N PHE A 20 4.17 -11.52 -0.71
CA PHE A 20 3.42 -10.52 0.01
C PHE A 20 4.33 -9.44 0.58
N ASP A 21 3.76 -8.25 0.64
CA ASP A 21 4.34 -7.10 1.28
C ASP A 21 3.65 -6.86 2.61
N LEU A 22 4.43 -6.47 3.60
CA LEU A 22 3.94 -5.94 4.87
C LEU A 22 4.31 -4.46 4.94
N ASP A 23 3.32 -3.60 4.79
CA ASP A 23 3.44 -2.15 4.94
C ASP A 23 3.16 -1.78 6.40
N ILE A 24 4.11 -1.10 7.03
CA ILE A 24 3.97 -0.50 8.36
C ILE A 24 4.08 1.01 8.20
N SER A 25 3.13 1.78 8.73
CA SER A 25 3.19 3.25 8.66
C SER A 25 2.72 3.96 9.91
N TYR A 26 3.21 5.18 10.07
CA TYR A 26 2.77 6.16 11.05
C TYR A 26 2.23 7.38 10.31
N GLY A 27 1.00 7.78 10.65
CA GLY A 27 0.28 8.88 10.02
C GLY A 27 -0.08 9.97 11.01
N LEU A 28 0.10 11.23 10.59
CA LEU A 28 -0.37 12.40 11.31
C LEU A 28 -1.69 12.87 10.71
N ALA A 29 -2.73 12.89 11.53
CA ALA A 29 -4.05 13.34 11.11
C ALA A 29 -4.19 14.85 11.29
N ASN A 30 -4.65 15.49 10.22
CA ASN A 30 -4.97 16.91 10.13
C ASN A 30 -6.43 17.08 9.69
N ASN A 31 -7.01 18.23 10.01
CA ASN A 31 -8.41 18.56 9.72
C ASN A 31 -9.36 17.44 10.16
N ALA A 32 -9.08 16.89 11.34
CA ALA A 32 -9.84 15.80 11.90
C ALA A 32 -11.15 16.36 12.46
N GLN A 33 -12.27 15.79 12.04
CA GLN A 33 -13.60 16.22 12.43
C GLN A 33 -14.38 15.06 13.02
N LEU A 34 -15.04 15.29 14.15
CA LEU A 34 -16.00 14.38 14.76
C LEU A 34 -17.38 15.04 14.79
N ALA A 35 -18.37 14.41 14.16
CA ALA A 35 -19.73 14.95 14.05
C ALA A 35 -19.77 16.40 13.47
N GLY A 36 -18.87 16.70 12.52
CA GLY A 36 -18.77 18.01 11.88
C GLY A 36 -18.09 19.10 12.72
N ARG A 37 -17.50 18.76 13.87
CA ARG A 37 -16.70 19.67 14.69
C ARG A 37 -15.22 19.34 14.58
N ASP A 38 -14.38 20.37 14.49
CA ASP A 38 -12.94 20.21 14.41
C ASP A 38 -12.35 19.70 15.74
N LEU A 39 -11.32 18.88 15.63
CA LEU A 39 -10.53 18.37 16.74
C LEU A 39 -9.21 19.12 16.89
N SER A 40 -8.64 19.04 18.08
CA SER A 40 -7.28 19.52 18.33
C SER A 40 -6.27 18.77 17.48
N ALA A 41 -5.20 19.47 17.08
CA ALA A 41 -4.09 18.87 16.35
C ALA A 41 -3.38 17.77 17.18
N GLY A 42 -2.75 16.82 16.48
CA GLY A 42 -1.94 15.77 17.11
C GLY A 42 -2.61 14.40 17.23
N SER A 43 -3.73 14.19 16.53
CA SER A 43 -4.22 12.84 16.24
C SER A 43 -3.26 12.10 15.32
N TYR A 44 -3.13 10.80 15.52
CA TYR A 44 -2.23 9.96 14.73
C TYR A 44 -2.83 8.59 14.44
N GLU A 45 -2.37 7.95 13.37
CA GLU A 45 -2.63 6.56 13.06
C GLU A 45 -1.35 5.73 12.97
N ILE A 46 -1.48 4.46 13.33
CA ILE A 46 -0.49 3.43 13.03
C ILE A 46 -1.20 2.40 12.17
N ASN A 47 -0.63 2.06 11.01
CA ASN A 47 -1.21 1.09 10.09
C ASN A 47 -0.29 -0.13 9.95
N LEU A 48 -0.91 -1.30 9.89
CA LEU A 48 -0.28 -2.56 9.53
C LEU A 48 -1.09 -3.18 8.39
N GLU A 49 -0.47 -3.32 7.22
CA GLU A 49 -1.14 -3.69 5.98
C GLU A 49 -0.42 -4.86 5.31
N TYR A 50 -1.14 -5.95 5.08
CA TYR A 50 -0.70 -7.09 4.28
C TYR A 50 -1.20 -6.90 2.85
N LEU A 51 -0.31 -6.96 1.87
CA LEU A 51 -0.61 -6.81 0.45
C LEU A 51 -0.09 -8.03 -0.32
N ALA A 52 -1.01 -8.77 -0.95
CA ALA A 52 -0.66 -9.76 -1.95
C ALA A 52 -0.33 -9.05 -3.26
N GLN A 53 0.82 -9.39 -3.85
CA GLN A 53 1.21 -8.90 -5.16
C GLN A 53 0.64 -9.83 -6.25
N ASP A 54 -0.58 -9.55 -6.69
CA ASP A 54 -1.23 -10.32 -7.76
C ASP A 54 -0.70 -9.93 -9.14
N TYR A 55 -0.35 -8.65 -9.34
CA TYR A 55 0.13 -8.09 -10.60
C TYR A 55 1.15 -6.96 -10.36
N ASP A 56 2.01 -6.68 -11.36
CA ASP A 56 3.05 -5.64 -11.25
C ASP A 56 2.49 -4.24 -10.93
N PHE A 57 1.26 -3.95 -11.37
CA PHE A 57 0.61 -2.65 -11.18
C PHE A 57 -0.51 -2.65 -10.15
N ALA A 58 -0.93 -3.81 -9.62
CA ALA A 58 -2.07 -3.91 -8.73
C ALA A 58 -1.84 -4.91 -7.58
N SER A 59 -2.18 -4.48 -6.37
CA SER A 59 -2.10 -5.30 -5.18
C SER A 59 -3.42 -5.24 -4.41
N VAL A 60 -3.81 -6.36 -3.84
CA VAL A 60 -4.97 -6.45 -2.95
C VAL A 60 -4.53 -6.94 -1.59
N GLY A 61 -5.24 -6.56 -0.55
CA GLY A 61 -4.76 -6.82 0.79
C GLY A 61 -5.79 -6.64 1.87
N ALA A 62 -5.31 -6.77 3.09
CA ALA A 62 -6.06 -6.46 4.30
C ALA A 62 -5.16 -5.73 5.28
N GLY A 63 -5.76 -4.85 6.08
CA GLY A 63 -5.03 -4.07 7.06
C GLY A 63 -5.84 -3.81 8.31
N ILE A 64 -5.10 -3.41 9.33
CA ILE A 64 -5.62 -2.90 10.59
C ILE A 64 -4.93 -1.58 10.89
N SER A 65 -5.70 -0.61 11.36
CA SER A 65 -5.18 0.65 11.86
C SER A 65 -5.50 0.81 13.33
N PHE A 66 -4.61 1.45 14.07
CA PHE A 66 -4.93 2.05 15.35
C PHE A 66 -4.96 3.57 15.18
N PHE A 67 -6.09 4.19 15.49
CA PHE A 67 -6.25 5.63 15.36
C PHE A 67 -6.55 6.28 16.71
N SER A 68 -5.68 7.20 17.12
CA SER A 68 -5.79 7.95 18.36
C SER A 68 -6.46 9.31 18.14
N ILE A 69 -7.56 9.53 18.85
CA ILE A 69 -8.34 10.77 18.80
C ILE A 69 -7.85 11.74 19.88
N LYS A 70 -7.63 13.00 19.50
CA LYS A 70 -7.41 14.11 20.43
C LYS A 70 -8.71 14.84 20.73
N ASP A 71 -8.76 15.50 21.89
CA ASP A 71 -9.92 16.27 22.37
C ASP A 71 -10.36 17.35 21.37
N TYR A 72 -11.63 17.75 21.43
CA TYR A 72 -12.18 18.85 20.64
C TYR A 72 -11.41 20.16 20.88
N SER A 73 -11.20 20.95 19.83
CA SER A 73 -10.43 22.21 19.92
C SER A 73 -11.06 23.25 20.85
N ASP A 74 -12.38 23.20 21.03
CA ASP A 74 -13.16 24.22 21.74
C ASP A 74 -13.37 23.92 23.24
N TYR A 75 -12.90 22.77 23.74
CA TYR A 75 -13.16 22.29 25.11
C TYR A 75 -11.89 22.29 25.98
N ALA A 76 -11.35 23.46 26.29
CA ALA A 76 -10.18 23.59 27.17
C ALA A 76 -10.49 23.54 28.69
N THR A 77 -11.76 23.52 29.14
CA THR A 77 -12.08 23.92 30.53
C THR A 77 -12.98 23.04 31.39
N PHE A 78 -13.50 21.89 30.94
CA PHE A 78 -14.28 21.01 31.83
C PHE A 78 -14.06 19.53 31.47
N GLY A 79 -13.48 18.79 32.41
CA GLY A 79 -13.55 17.32 32.52
C GLY A 79 -13.25 16.55 31.24
N SER A 80 -11.98 16.19 31.06
CA SER A 80 -11.46 15.33 30.00
C SER A 80 -12.31 14.05 29.88
N HIS A 81 -13.21 14.01 28.91
CA HIS A 81 -13.82 12.76 28.47
C HIS A 81 -12.87 12.16 27.43
N PRO A 82 -12.13 11.09 27.76
CA PRO A 82 -11.16 10.51 26.84
C PRO A 82 -11.90 10.09 25.57
N LEU A 83 -11.64 10.80 24.47
CA LEU A 83 -12.22 10.44 23.19
C LEU A 83 -11.74 9.05 22.77
N TYR A 84 -12.70 8.26 22.32
CA TYR A 84 -12.60 6.90 21.82
C TYR A 84 -11.38 6.68 20.91
N SER A 85 -10.68 5.56 21.06
CA SER A 85 -9.75 5.12 20.02
C SER A 85 -10.51 4.27 19.01
N ILE A 86 -10.20 4.40 17.72
CA ILE A 86 -10.85 3.60 16.66
C ILE A 86 -9.83 2.62 16.11
N ILE A 87 -10.27 1.37 15.94
CA ILE A 87 -9.52 0.32 15.25
C ILE A 87 -10.26 -0.06 13.96
N PRO A 88 -9.93 0.55 12.82
CA PRO A 88 -10.38 0.09 11.52
C PRO A 88 -9.75 -1.26 11.15
N ILE A 89 -10.59 -2.18 10.66
CA ILE A 89 -10.15 -3.40 9.97
C ILE A 89 -10.73 -3.36 8.56
N TYR A 90 -9.88 -3.50 7.54
CA TYR A 90 -10.26 -3.19 6.16
C TYR A 90 -9.58 -4.06 5.12
N GLY A 91 -10.22 -4.17 3.96
CA GLY A 91 -9.59 -4.61 2.72
C GLY A 91 -8.92 -3.44 2.02
N ILE A 92 -7.90 -3.75 1.20
CA ILE A 92 -7.08 -2.78 0.49
C ILE A 92 -7.08 -3.12 -0.99
N PHE A 93 -7.15 -2.08 -1.81
CA PHE A 93 -6.82 -2.11 -3.23
C PHE A 93 -5.77 -1.03 -3.49
N LYS A 94 -4.64 -1.40 -4.10
CA LYS A 94 -3.56 -0.50 -4.45
C LYS A 94 -3.27 -0.63 -5.95
N TYR A 95 -3.16 0.51 -6.63
CA TYR A 95 -2.78 0.60 -8.02
C TYR A 95 -1.53 1.47 -8.16
N THR A 96 -0.45 0.91 -8.72
CA THR A 96 0.81 1.59 -8.97
C THR A 96 0.86 2.04 -10.43
N PHE A 97 1.00 3.34 -10.67
CA PHE A 97 0.93 3.91 -12.02
C PHE A 97 2.16 3.60 -12.88
N ILE A 98 3.34 3.65 -12.25
CA ILE A 98 4.64 3.43 -12.88
C ILE A 98 5.39 2.44 -12.00
N PRO A 99 5.10 1.12 -12.11
CA PRO A 99 5.88 0.13 -11.40
C PRO A 99 7.34 0.19 -11.85
N ASP A 100 8.26 -0.17 -10.94
CA ASP A 100 9.71 -0.27 -11.19
C ASP A 100 10.43 1.04 -11.48
N GLY A 101 9.73 2.16 -11.37
CA GLY A 101 10.35 3.48 -11.34
C GLY A 101 11.22 3.65 -10.09
N THR A 102 12.18 4.58 -10.14
CA THR A 102 12.87 5.07 -8.93
C THR A 102 11.88 5.63 -7.91
N ILE A 103 10.77 6.17 -8.42
CA ILE A 103 9.61 6.61 -7.66
C ILE A 103 8.42 5.84 -8.23
N GLU A 104 7.72 5.10 -7.38
CA GLU A 104 6.53 4.35 -7.74
C GLU A 104 5.30 5.08 -7.18
N PRO A 105 4.70 6.02 -7.94
CA PRO A 105 3.46 6.67 -7.53
C PRO A 105 2.32 5.66 -7.56
N TYR A 106 1.41 5.76 -6.60
CA TYR A 106 0.28 4.86 -6.48
C TYR A 106 -0.97 5.56 -5.94
N PHE A 107 -2.11 4.94 -6.21
CA PHE A 107 -3.38 5.20 -5.57
C PHE A 107 -3.75 4.01 -4.68
N LYS A 108 -4.31 4.27 -3.49
CA LYS A 108 -4.71 3.24 -2.53
C LYS A 108 -6.11 3.52 -2.01
N GLY A 109 -6.99 2.53 -2.14
CA GLY A 109 -8.32 2.52 -1.55
C GLY A 109 -8.40 1.52 -0.40
N LYS A 110 -9.08 1.89 0.68
CA LYS A 110 -9.34 1.05 1.86
C LYS A 110 -10.84 1.03 2.14
N LEU A 111 -11.41 -0.12 2.44
CA LEU A 111 -12.82 -0.27 2.80
C LEU A 111 -13.00 -1.34 3.87
N GLY A 112 -13.75 -1.03 4.92
CA GLY A 112 -13.90 -1.94 6.04
C GLY A 112 -14.85 -1.44 7.11
N PHE A 113 -14.55 -1.80 8.35
CA PHE A 113 -15.36 -1.47 9.52
C PHE A 113 -14.47 -0.88 10.62
N GLY A 114 -14.94 0.20 11.25
CA GLY A 114 -14.32 0.80 12.42
C GLY A 114 -14.88 0.19 13.71
N ILE A 115 -13.99 -0.30 14.57
CA ILE A 115 -14.34 -0.75 15.92
C ILE A 115 -13.96 0.36 16.89
N SER A 116 -14.93 0.88 17.64
CA SER A 116 -14.67 1.91 18.65
C SER A 116 -14.30 1.26 19.98
N ILE A 117 -13.14 1.63 20.53
CA ILE A 117 -12.72 1.25 21.88
C ILE A 117 -13.12 2.38 22.82
N LYS A 118 -14.02 2.04 23.75
CA LYS A 118 -14.50 2.92 24.82
C LYS A 118 -13.55 2.86 26.00
N ASP A 119 -13.27 4.01 26.60
CA ASP A 119 -12.61 4.07 27.89
C ASP A 119 -13.60 3.75 29.03
N VAL A 120 -13.13 3.05 30.06
CA VAL A 120 -13.94 2.27 31.03
C VAL A 120 -14.90 3.13 31.89
N ASN A 121 -14.79 4.47 31.85
CA ASN A 121 -15.49 5.38 32.76
C ASN A 121 -16.74 6.09 32.20
N VAL A 122 -17.21 5.77 31.00
CA VAL A 122 -18.44 6.41 30.47
C VAL A 122 -19.63 5.50 30.72
N ASN A 123 -20.40 5.77 31.78
CA ASN A 123 -21.69 5.11 32.01
C ASN A 123 -22.65 5.38 30.82
N GLU A 124 -23.33 4.33 30.37
CA GLU A 124 -24.60 4.39 29.62
C GLU A 124 -24.59 4.99 28.19
N GLY A 125 -23.82 4.36 27.30
CA GLY A 125 -24.02 4.51 25.86
C GLY A 125 -23.30 3.40 25.08
N SER A 126 -23.99 2.79 24.12
CA SER A 126 -23.43 1.82 23.18
C SER A 126 -22.97 2.55 21.92
N VAL A 127 -21.72 2.33 21.52
CA VAL A 127 -21.19 2.81 20.24
C VAL A 127 -21.34 1.67 19.24
N GLU A 128 -22.11 1.90 18.17
CA GLU A 128 -22.23 0.93 17.09
C GLU A 128 -21.08 1.11 16.10
N ASN A 129 -20.51 -0.02 15.69
CA ASN A 129 -19.48 -0.09 14.65
C ASN A 129 -20.09 0.36 13.32
N GLY A 130 -19.35 1.16 12.55
CA GLY A 130 -19.78 1.59 11.23
C GLY A 130 -18.71 1.44 10.16
N VAL A 131 -19.03 1.93 8.97
CA VAL A 131 -18.22 1.74 7.77
C VAL A 131 -16.98 2.63 7.84
N TYR A 132 -15.83 2.03 7.55
CA TYR A 132 -14.58 2.74 7.33
C TYR A 132 -14.28 2.75 5.83
N TYR A 133 -13.89 3.90 5.30
CA TYR A 133 -13.24 3.97 4.00
C TYR A 133 -12.14 5.01 3.98
N SER A 134 -11.15 4.80 3.11
CA SER A 134 -10.06 5.75 2.89
C SER A 134 -9.62 5.72 1.44
N LEU A 135 -9.28 6.89 0.92
CA LEU A 135 -8.70 7.06 -0.41
C LEU A 135 -7.40 7.84 -0.27
N GLY A 136 -6.31 7.32 -0.82
CA GLY A 136 -4.99 7.93 -0.71
C GLY A 136 -4.21 7.91 -2.00
N LEU A 137 -3.32 8.89 -2.11
CA LEU A 137 -2.28 8.97 -3.13
C LEU A 137 -0.94 8.93 -2.42
N GLY A 138 -0.02 8.15 -2.94
CA GLY A 138 1.30 8.01 -2.35
C GLY A 138 2.38 7.77 -3.39
N ALA A 139 3.61 7.74 -2.92
CA ALA A 139 4.77 7.40 -3.71
C ALA A 139 5.71 6.53 -2.87
N LYS A 140 6.14 5.42 -3.45
CA LYS A 140 7.14 4.53 -2.87
C LYS A 140 8.51 4.85 -3.46
N PHE A 141 9.52 4.85 -2.60
CA PHE A 141 10.92 5.09 -2.89
C PHE A 141 11.71 3.97 -2.21
N TYR A 142 12.15 2.98 -2.99
CA TYR A 142 12.73 1.74 -2.47
C TYR A 142 11.78 1.04 -1.48
N ASP A 143 12.18 0.90 -0.22
CA ASP A 143 11.39 0.24 0.82
C ASP A 143 10.62 1.26 1.68
N TYR A 144 10.72 2.56 1.39
CA TYR A 144 9.97 3.61 2.08
C TYR A 144 8.81 4.11 1.23
N PHE A 145 7.77 4.64 1.86
CA PHE A 145 6.70 5.33 1.15
C PHE A 145 6.16 6.53 1.94
N LEU A 146 5.60 7.46 1.18
CA LEU A 146 4.82 8.58 1.68
C LEU A 146 3.41 8.49 1.11
N GLU A 147 2.40 8.74 1.92
CA GLU A 147 0.99 8.66 1.55
C GLU A 147 0.23 9.86 2.12
N LEU A 148 -0.59 10.51 1.28
CA LEU A 148 -1.60 11.45 1.72
C LEU A 148 -2.96 10.80 1.47
N SER A 149 -3.76 10.66 2.53
CA SER A 149 -5.07 10.00 2.45
C SER A 149 -6.18 10.83 3.09
N PHE A 150 -7.38 10.69 2.55
CA PHE A 150 -8.62 11.09 3.19
C PHE A 150 -9.30 9.84 3.74
N ALA A 151 -9.60 9.84 5.03
CA ALA A 151 -10.23 8.72 5.72
C ALA A 151 -11.51 9.15 6.42
N LYS A 152 -12.53 8.30 6.34
CA LYS A 152 -13.82 8.46 7.03
C LYS A 152 -14.18 7.20 7.80
N ASN A 153 -14.66 7.37 9.03
CA ASN A 153 -15.31 6.33 9.82
C ASN A 153 -16.71 6.82 10.17
N ASP A 154 -17.73 6.10 9.74
CA ASP A 154 -19.10 6.31 10.22
C ASP A 154 -19.32 5.51 11.50
N GLY A 155 -20.09 6.07 12.44
CA GLY A 155 -20.54 5.40 13.67
C GLY A 155 -21.87 5.97 14.17
N SER A 156 -22.61 5.20 14.97
CA SER A 156 -23.81 5.67 15.67
C SER A 156 -23.59 5.63 17.17
N PHE A 157 -23.96 6.71 17.87
CA PHE A 157 -24.04 6.74 19.32
C PHE A 157 -25.50 6.59 19.73
N ILE A 158 -25.78 5.58 20.55
CA ILE A 158 -27.04 5.49 21.27
C ILE A 158 -26.78 6.06 22.66
N TYR A 159 -27.23 7.29 22.91
CA TYR A 159 -27.39 7.79 24.27
C TYR A 159 -28.69 7.19 24.83
N VAL A 160 -28.64 6.65 26.04
CA VAL A 160 -29.81 6.00 26.69
C VAL A 160 -31.03 6.94 26.83
N ASP A 161 -30.85 8.25 26.66
CA ASP A 161 -31.91 9.25 26.85
C ASP A 161 -32.11 10.25 25.68
N LYS A 162 -31.40 10.10 24.54
CA LYS A 162 -31.59 10.98 23.38
C LYS A 162 -31.45 10.25 22.05
N ASN A 163 -32.32 10.66 21.11
CA ASN A 163 -32.38 10.24 19.71
C ASN A 163 -31.01 9.88 19.12
N ASN A 164 -30.96 8.78 18.35
CA ASN A 164 -29.77 8.34 17.62
C ASN A 164 -29.04 9.50 16.94
N GLU A 165 -27.85 9.84 17.42
CA GLU A 165 -26.96 10.78 16.73
C GLU A 165 -25.93 9.99 15.92
N SER A 166 -25.92 10.23 14.61
CA SER A 166 -24.89 9.71 13.72
C SER A 166 -23.62 10.55 13.90
N MET A 167 -22.52 9.88 14.25
CA MET A 167 -21.21 10.50 14.32
C MET A 167 -20.37 10.02 13.14
N ALA A 168 -20.07 10.94 12.23
CA ALA A 168 -19.08 10.73 11.19
C ALA A 168 -17.74 11.31 11.64
N TYR A 169 -16.69 10.53 11.45
CA TYR A 169 -15.31 10.92 11.73
C TYR A 169 -14.52 11.05 10.44
N ASN A 170 -14.12 12.25 10.08
CA ASN A 170 -13.37 12.52 8.84
C ASN A 170 -11.98 13.05 9.17
N ARG A 171 -10.97 12.71 8.36
CA ARG A 171 -9.61 13.23 8.53
C ARG A 171 -8.79 13.17 7.25
N VAL A 172 -7.81 14.04 7.14
CA VAL A 172 -6.71 13.93 6.18
C VAL A 172 -5.49 13.44 6.92
N VAL A 173 -4.82 12.40 6.41
CA VAL A 173 -3.64 11.81 7.05
C VAL A 173 -2.46 11.91 6.11
N PHE A 174 -1.36 12.45 6.62
CA PHE A 174 -0.06 12.31 5.99
C PHE A 174 0.74 11.21 6.70
N SER A 175 1.13 10.19 5.96
CA SER A 175 1.75 8.98 6.48
C SER A 175 3.13 8.74 5.87
N ILE A 176 4.05 8.32 6.73
CA ILE A 176 5.35 7.75 6.33
C ILE A 176 5.37 6.28 6.73
N GLY A 177 5.91 5.44 5.85
CA GLY A 177 5.96 4.02 6.11
C GLY A 177 7.13 3.29 5.49
N TYR A 178 7.21 2.02 5.86
CA TYR A 178 8.21 1.06 5.41
C TYR A 178 7.53 -0.21 4.90
N ASN A 179 8.05 -0.76 3.81
CA ASN A 179 7.58 -1.93 3.11
C ASN A 179 8.55 -3.09 3.35
N LEU A 180 8.07 -4.15 3.99
CA LEU A 180 8.81 -5.39 4.21
C LEU A 180 8.35 -6.41 3.17
N LYS A 181 9.27 -6.82 2.29
CA LYS A 181 8.98 -7.77 1.20
C LYS A 181 9.23 -9.20 1.68
N PHE A 182 8.23 -10.07 1.56
CA PHE A 182 8.34 -11.48 1.88
C PHE A 182 8.08 -12.32 0.63
N ILE A 183 9.12 -13.01 0.19
CA ILE A 183 9.10 -13.85 -1.01
C ILE A 183 9.02 -15.30 -0.56
N THR A 184 7.90 -15.97 -0.83
CA THR A 184 7.60 -17.31 -0.31
C THR A 184 8.08 -18.41 -1.26
N THR A 185 8.26 -18.10 -2.56
CA THR A 185 8.64 -19.08 -3.58
C THR A 185 10.02 -18.75 -4.14
N GLY A 186 10.96 -19.71 -4.05
CA GLY A 186 12.28 -19.62 -4.68
C GLY A 186 12.26 -19.60 -6.21
N GLU A 187 11.06 -19.62 -6.82
CA GLU A 187 10.89 -19.24 -8.22
C GLU A 187 10.95 -17.73 -8.31
N LYS A 188 12.14 -17.25 -8.69
CA LYS A 188 12.37 -15.96 -9.33
C LYS A 188 11.15 -15.60 -10.16
N THR A 189 10.43 -14.58 -9.75
CA THR A 189 9.38 -13.96 -10.56
C THR A 189 9.95 -13.67 -11.96
N LEU A 190 9.12 -13.57 -13.00
CA LEU A 190 9.59 -13.08 -14.32
C LEU A 190 10.41 -11.78 -14.17
N TYR A 191 10.05 -11.00 -13.16
CA TYR A 191 10.73 -9.80 -12.68
C TYR A 191 12.15 -10.04 -12.11
N ASP A 192 12.38 -11.07 -11.29
CA ASP A 192 13.72 -11.46 -10.83
C ASP A 192 14.61 -12.01 -11.96
N LYS A 193 14.03 -12.56 -13.03
CA LYS A 193 14.77 -12.95 -14.24
C LYS A 193 15.14 -11.76 -15.13
N GLN A 194 14.37 -10.67 -15.12
CA GLN A 194 14.70 -9.43 -15.84
C GLN A 194 15.74 -8.58 -15.11
N LYS A 195 15.81 -8.68 -13.77
CA LYS A 195 16.87 -8.08 -12.94
C LYS A 195 18.13 -8.91 -12.82
N GLU A 196 18.13 -10.14 -13.32
CA GLU A 196 19.38 -10.82 -13.60
C GLU A 196 20.06 -9.97 -14.69
N TYR A 197 21.01 -9.13 -14.27
CA TYR A 197 22.04 -8.65 -15.18
C TYR A 197 22.65 -9.94 -15.73
N ILE A 198 22.18 -10.35 -16.91
CA ILE A 198 22.93 -11.21 -17.77
C ILE A 198 24.11 -10.32 -18.16
N ALA A 199 25.08 -10.19 -17.25
CA ALA A 199 26.46 -10.01 -17.65
C ALA A 199 26.59 -11.11 -18.70
N PRO A 200 26.78 -10.76 -19.99
CA PRO A 200 26.90 -11.77 -21.01
C PRO A 200 27.93 -12.73 -20.44
N LYS A 201 27.51 -13.96 -20.13
CA LYS A 201 28.48 -15.02 -19.92
C LYS A 201 29.32 -14.90 -21.16
N SER A 202 30.60 -14.59 -21.02
CA SER A 202 31.52 -14.61 -22.14
C SER A 202 31.73 -16.07 -22.55
N THR A 203 30.66 -16.79 -22.87
CA THR A 203 30.71 -17.71 -23.98
C THR A 203 31.06 -16.82 -25.15
N ARG A 204 32.30 -16.92 -25.63
CA ARG A 204 32.70 -16.39 -26.93
C ARG A 204 31.61 -16.79 -27.92
N ASN A 205 30.72 -15.85 -28.20
CA ASN A 205 29.76 -16.00 -29.26
C ASN A 205 30.61 -15.78 -30.51
N ASN A 206 30.71 -16.81 -31.36
CA ASN A 206 31.41 -16.76 -32.65
C ASN A 206 30.72 -15.82 -33.67
N TYR A 207 30.00 -14.80 -33.19
CA TYR A 207 29.25 -13.83 -33.97
C TYR A 207 29.92 -12.46 -34.01
N ASP A 208 30.94 -12.23 -33.18
CA ASP A 208 31.78 -11.04 -33.31
C ASP A 208 32.81 -11.33 -34.39
N SER A 209 32.54 -10.86 -35.62
CA SER A 209 33.58 -10.77 -36.63
C SER A 209 34.60 -9.74 -36.16
N ILE A 210 35.72 -10.20 -35.63
CA ILE A 210 36.83 -9.34 -35.22
C ILE A 210 37.65 -9.07 -36.47
N GLU A 211 37.61 -7.82 -36.95
CA GLU A 211 38.49 -7.33 -37.99
C GLU A 211 39.65 -6.59 -37.32
N THR A 212 40.88 -7.07 -37.54
CA THR A 212 42.09 -6.38 -37.10
C THR A 212 42.58 -5.51 -38.24
N PHE A 213 42.83 -4.23 -37.96
CA PHE A 213 43.31 -3.26 -38.95
C PHE A 213 44.79 -2.94 -38.75
N ASP A 214 45.53 -2.76 -39.83
CA ASP A 214 46.87 -2.16 -39.77
C ASP A 214 46.79 -0.65 -39.48
N LYS A 215 47.97 -0.05 -39.26
CA LYS A 215 48.15 1.38 -39.02
C LYS A 215 47.69 2.27 -40.18
N ASP A 216 47.47 1.69 -41.36
CA ASP A 216 47.04 2.37 -42.58
C ASP A 216 45.54 2.11 -42.87
N GLY A 217 44.84 1.40 -41.97
CA GLY A 217 43.41 1.13 -42.03
C GLY A 217 43.01 -0.09 -42.87
N ASN A 218 43.94 -0.94 -43.28
CA ASN A 218 43.65 -2.16 -44.03
C ASN A 218 43.38 -3.34 -43.10
N ILE A 219 42.40 -4.18 -43.44
CA ILE A 219 42.10 -5.41 -42.68
C ILE A 219 43.25 -6.40 -42.89
N ILE A 220 43.90 -6.81 -41.80
CA ILE A 220 45.00 -7.78 -41.79
C ILE A 220 44.58 -9.16 -41.27
N GLU A 221 43.48 -9.25 -40.51
CA GLU A 221 42.96 -10.53 -40.02
C GLU A 221 41.44 -10.45 -39.86
N LYS A 222 40.75 -11.54 -40.22
CA LYS A 222 39.29 -11.66 -40.12
C LYS A 222 38.93 -13.06 -39.67
N GLU A 223 38.34 -13.17 -38.47
CA GLU A 223 37.72 -14.40 -37.98
C GLU A 223 36.21 -14.21 -37.88
N GLY A 224 35.43 -15.13 -38.47
CA GLY A 224 33.96 -15.20 -38.35
C GLY A 224 33.20 -15.27 -39.69
N ASP A 225 32.05 -15.95 -39.68
CA ASP A 225 31.13 -16.07 -40.83
C ASP A 225 30.09 -14.93 -40.83
N ILE A 226 30.11 -14.07 -41.85
CA ILE A 226 29.11 -13.01 -42.01
C ILE A 226 27.87 -13.59 -42.70
N LYS A 227 26.76 -13.73 -41.97
CA LYS A 227 25.43 -13.85 -42.60
C LYS A 227 24.90 -12.46 -42.93
N ARG A 228 24.50 -12.25 -44.19
CA ARG A 228 23.98 -10.96 -44.66
C ARG A 228 22.55 -10.79 -44.19
N LEU A 229 22.13 -9.54 -43.97
CA LEU A 229 20.75 -9.18 -43.57
C LEU A 229 19.67 -9.77 -44.49
N GLU A 230 20.04 -10.12 -45.72
CA GLU A 230 19.21 -10.80 -46.73
C GLU A 230 18.77 -12.22 -46.30
N ASP A 231 19.46 -12.84 -45.34
CA ASP A 231 19.21 -14.22 -44.88
C ASP A 231 18.07 -14.33 -43.85
N PHE A 232 17.55 -13.20 -43.35
CA PHE A 232 16.45 -13.19 -42.38
C PHE A 232 15.09 -13.12 -43.08
N LYS A 233 14.43 -14.27 -43.22
CA LYS A 233 13.01 -14.34 -43.61
C LYS A 233 12.14 -13.89 -42.45
N ILE A 234 11.39 -12.80 -42.63
CA ILE A 234 10.31 -12.41 -41.71
C ILE A 234 9.17 -13.43 -41.89
N ILE A 235 8.87 -14.18 -40.84
CA ILE A 235 7.71 -15.07 -40.76
C ILE A 235 6.53 -14.20 -40.31
N ASN A 236 5.54 -14.02 -41.19
CA ASN A 236 4.23 -13.45 -40.86
C ASN A 236 3.37 -14.46 -40.11
#